data_AF-A0A1Z3MM53-F1
#
_entry.id   AF-A0A1Z3MM53-F1
#
_cell.length_a   1.000
_cell.length_b   1.000
_cell.length_c   1.000
_cell.angle_alpha   90.00
_cell.angle_beta   90.00
_cell.angle_gamma   90.00
#
_symmetry.space_group_name_H-M   'P 1'
#
loop_
_entity.id
_entity.type
_entity.pdbx_description
1 polymer ?
#
loop_
_entity_poly.entity_id
_entity_poly.type
_entity_poly.pdbx_seq_one_letter_code
_entity_poly.pdbx_strand_id
1 'polypeptide(L)'
;MQKKMLTVLICATVFLSGCKEEGITPTGKACMGTDNDSLIEGLKGKCQKGDTIATKNPAYFCDFKSQIAFNNYNSAICIYTGMQAEERIKEADISPRKDSKPQS
;
A
#
# COMPACT_ATOMS: atom_id res chain seq x y z
N MET A 1 -30.02 -0.95 49.87
CA MET A 1 -30.02 -0.84 48.39
C MET A 1 -28.62 -0.46 47.90
N GLN A 2 -27.63 -1.39 47.79
CA GLN A 2 -26.27 -1.03 47.31
C GLN A 2 -25.48 -2.22 46.69
N LYS A 3 -26.10 -3.08 45.88
CA LYS A 3 -25.36 -4.22 45.26
C LYS A 3 -25.69 -4.53 43.79
N LYS A 4 -26.28 -3.61 43.04
CA LYS A 4 -26.68 -3.86 41.64
C LYS A 4 -26.19 -2.83 40.63
N MET A 5 -24.99 -2.29 40.82
CA MET A 5 -24.43 -1.31 39.87
C MET A 5 -22.94 -1.53 39.60
N LEU A 6 -22.52 -2.78 39.43
CA LEU A 6 -21.15 -3.11 39.03
C LEU A 6 -21.12 -4.33 38.10
N THR A 7 -21.93 -4.33 37.04
CA THR A 7 -21.94 -5.44 36.08
C THR A 7 -22.14 -5.01 34.63
N VAL A 8 -22.30 -3.70 34.35
CA VAL A 8 -22.58 -3.21 33.00
C VAL A 8 -21.32 -2.69 32.27
N LEU A 9 -20.21 -2.44 32.98
CA LEU A 9 -19.03 -1.81 32.36
C LEU A 9 -18.08 -2.79 31.64
N ILE A 10 -18.22 -4.10 31.83
CA ILE A 10 -17.27 -5.09 31.29
C ILE A 10 -17.65 -5.56 29.87
N CYS A 11 -18.90 -5.36 29.43
CA CYS A 11 -19.31 -5.76 28.08
C CYS A 11 -18.86 -4.80 26.97
N ALA A 12 -18.46 -3.56 27.27
CA ALA A 12 -18.10 -2.58 26.24
C ALA A 12 -16.68 -2.75 25.69
N THR A 13 -15.77 -3.39 26.43
CA THR A 13 -14.36 -3.52 26.03
C THR A 13 -14.09 -4.74 25.13
N VAL A 14 -14.98 -5.73 25.12
CA VAL A 14 -14.83 -6.96 24.31
C VAL A 14 -15.20 -6.73 22.85
N PHE A 15 -16.00 -5.71 22.54
CA PHE A 15 -16.39 -5.39 21.15
C PHE A 15 -15.34 -4.55 20.38
N LEU A 16 -14.34 -3.97 21.06
CA LEU A 16 -13.31 -3.16 20.37
C LEU A 16 -12.11 -3.97 19.86
N SER A 17 -11.96 -5.25 20.20
CA SER A 17 -10.85 -6.07 19.69
C SER A 17 -11.05 -6.60 18.27
N GLY A 18 -12.14 -6.22 17.59
CA GLY A 18 -12.58 -6.78 16.31
C GLY A 18 -12.14 -6.04 15.05
N CYS A 19 -11.54 -4.84 15.13
CA CYS A 19 -11.09 -4.11 13.93
C CYS A 19 -9.66 -4.54 13.53
N LYS A 20 -9.43 -5.82 13.25
CA LYS A 20 -8.28 -6.19 12.43
C LYS A 20 -8.72 -6.04 10.98
N GLU A 21 -8.54 -4.84 10.43
CA GLU A 21 -8.69 -4.64 8.99
C GLU A 21 -7.81 -5.66 8.25
N GLU A 22 -8.42 -6.38 7.30
CA GLU A 22 -7.66 -7.27 6.41
C GLU A 22 -6.77 -6.42 5.51
N GLY A 23 -5.50 -6.26 5.88
CA GLY A 23 -4.59 -5.41 5.12
C GLY A 23 -3.21 -5.31 5.73
N ILE A 24 -2.38 -4.50 5.11
CA ILE A 24 -1.05 -4.17 5.63
C ILE A 24 -1.22 -3.06 6.66
N THR A 25 -0.83 -3.32 7.91
CA THR A 25 -0.84 -2.29 8.95
C THR A 25 0.18 -1.20 8.62
N PRO A 26 -0.24 0.07 8.44
CA PRO A 26 0.68 1.15 8.20
C PRO A 26 1.62 1.37 9.40
N THR A 27 2.89 1.67 9.13
CA THR A 27 3.88 1.99 10.17
C THR A 27 3.73 3.41 10.68
N GLY A 28 3.00 4.26 9.95
CA GLY A 28 2.93 5.70 10.17
C GLY A 28 4.19 6.46 9.75
N LYS A 29 5.15 5.80 9.09
CA LYS A 29 6.39 6.43 8.61
C LYS A 29 6.37 6.59 7.10
N ALA A 30 6.87 7.74 6.63
CA ALA A 30 7.18 7.92 5.22
C ALA A 30 8.61 7.43 4.94
N CYS A 31 8.78 6.49 4.03
CA CYS A 31 10.08 6.09 3.52
C CYS A 31 10.41 6.95 2.30
N MET A 32 11.10 8.06 2.55
CA MET A 32 11.57 8.97 1.52
C MET A 32 13.06 9.26 1.74
N GLY A 33 13.72 9.82 0.73
CA GLY A 33 15.09 10.30 0.86
C GLY A 33 15.18 11.51 1.80
N THR A 34 16.40 12.00 2.03
CA THR A 34 16.69 13.09 2.95
C THR A 34 15.83 14.34 2.72
N ASP A 35 15.45 14.61 1.47
CA ASP A 35 14.67 15.79 1.06
C ASP A 35 13.19 15.48 0.75
N ASN A 36 12.69 14.28 1.10
CA ASN A 36 11.33 13.82 0.82
C ASN A 36 10.95 13.76 -0.68
N ASP A 37 11.93 13.72 -1.57
CA ASP A 37 11.77 13.80 -3.02
C ASP A 37 12.02 12.47 -3.74
N SER A 38 12.34 11.42 -2.98
CA SER A 38 12.77 10.14 -3.53
C SER A 38 11.62 9.17 -3.73
N LEU A 39 11.73 8.41 -4.82
CA LEU A 39 10.86 7.28 -5.11
C LEU A 39 11.47 5.98 -4.56
N ILE A 40 10.63 5.01 -4.18
CA ILE A 40 11.08 3.71 -3.66
C ILE A 40 12.08 3.00 -4.60
N GLU A 41 11.93 3.18 -5.92
CA GLU A 41 12.80 2.63 -6.95
C GLU A 41 14.28 3.03 -6.74
N GLY A 42 14.53 4.22 -6.18
CA GLY A 42 15.87 4.72 -5.88
C GLY A 42 16.38 4.35 -4.48
N LEU A 43 15.53 3.84 -3.59
CA LEU A 43 15.84 3.66 -2.16
C LEU A 43 16.43 2.28 -1.81
N LYS A 44 16.61 1.39 -2.80
CA LYS A 44 17.38 0.13 -2.72
C LYS A 44 17.14 -0.69 -1.42
N GLY A 45 15.88 -0.92 -1.06
CA GLY A 45 15.52 -1.77 0.08
C GLY A 45 15.59 -1.12 1.46
N LYS A 46 15.73 0.21 1.54
CA LYS A 46 15.66 0.96 2.82
C LYS A 46 14.25 1.04 3.41
N CYS A 47 13.21 0.79 2.61
CA CYS A 47 11.82 0.86 3.04
C CYS A 47 11.33 -0.48 3.58
N GLN A 48 10.50 -0.43 4.61
CA GLN A 48 9.87 -1.62 5.20
C GLN A 48 8.39 -1.69 4.81
N LYS A 49 7.83 -2.91 4.87
CA LYS A 49 6.39 -3.13 4.69
C LYS A 49 5.58 -2.21 5.61
N GLY A 50 4.55 -1.58 5.04
CA GLY A 50 3.67 -0.67 5.77
C GLY A 50 4.13 0.79 5.81
N ASP A 51 5.34 1.10 5.34
CA ASP A 51 5.75 2.51 5.16
C ASP A 51 4.94 3.16 4.02
N THR A 52 4.75 4.47 4.14
CA THR A 52 4.25 5.29 3.02
C THR A 52 5.40 5.59 2.06
N ILE A 53 5.20 5.31 0.78
CA ILE A 53 6.21 5.49 -0.28
C ILE A 53 5.66 6.31 -1.43
N ALA A 54 6.55 6.87 -2.24
CA ALA A 54 6.24 7.38 -3.56
C ALA A 54 6.80 6.44 -4.65
N THR A 55 6.04 6.16 -5.70
CA THR A 55 6.46 5.26 -6.79
C THR A 55 5.88 5.67 -8.14
N LYS A 56 6.61 5.38 -9.21
CA LYS A 56 6.11 5.46 -10.59
C LYS A 56 5.36 4.20 -11.03
N ASN A 57 5.52 3.11 -10.29
CA ASN A 57 5.03 1.80 -10.65
C ASN A 57 4.14 1.21 -9.53
N PRO A 58 2.97 1.80 -9.26
CA PRO A 58 2.13 1.39 -8.14
C PRO A 58 1.77 -0.10 -8.17
N ALA A 59 1.64 -0.70 -9.36
CA ALA A 59 1.37 -2.13 -9.53
C ALA A 59 2.40 -3.05 -8.86
N TYR A 60 3.65 -2.60 -8.71
CA TYR A 60 4.73 -3.39 -8.13
C TYR A 60 4.90 -3.19 -6.63
N PHE A 61 4.50 -2.03 -6.09
CA PHE A 61 4.85 -1.64 -4.72
C PHE A 61 3.66 -1.32 -3.83
N CYS A 62 2.51 -0.91 -4.38
CA CYS A 62 1.39 -0.42 -3.58
C CYS A 62 0.47 -1.55 -3.11
N ASP A 63 0.02 -1.44 -1.85
CA ASP A 63 -1.12 -2.20 -1.36
C ASP A 63 -2.42 -1.58 -1.87
N PHE A 64 -3.06 -2.22 -2.85
CA PHE A 64 -4.33 -1.77 -3.42
C PHE A 64 -5.55 -1.99 -2.51
N LYS A 65 -5.37 -2.65 -1.35
CA LYS A 65 -6.40 -2.65 -0.29
C LYS A 65 -6.40 -1.34 0.50
N SER A 66 -5.29 -0.60 0.47
CA SER A 66 -5.14 0.71 1.08
C SER A 66 -5.48 1.83 0.08
N GLN A 67 -5.73 3.05 0.59
CA GLN A 67 -5.90 4.22 -0.28
C GLN A 67 -4.60 4.55 -1.02
N ILE A 68 -4.75 4.96 -2.28
CA ILE A 68 -3.66 5.41 -3.14
C ILE A 68 -3.98 6.84 -3.59
N ALA A 69 -3.02 7.73 -3.42
CA ALA A 69 -3.09 9.09 -3.95
C ALA A 69 -2.14 9.25 -5.14
N PHE A 70 -2.51 10.04 -6.13
CA PHE A 70 -1.63 10.42 -7.24
C PHE A 70 -1.27 11.90 -7.11
N ASN A 71 -0.02 12.24 -7.42
CA ASN A 71 0.46 13.62 -7.44
C ASN A 71 0.74 14.12 -8.86
N ASN A 72 0.99 15.44 -8.98
CA ASN A 72 1.27 16.10 -10.26
C ASN A 72 2.62 15.70 -10.88
N TYR A 73 3.47 14.98 -10.13
CA TYR A 73 4.67 14.38 -10.67
C TYR A 73 4.40 13.06 -11.37
N ASN A 74 3.14 12.65 -11.59
CA ASN A 74 2.77 11.34 -12.14
C ASN A 74 3.38 10.20 -11.33
N SER A 75 3.26 10.27 -10.00
CA SER A 75 3.66 9.21 -9.07
C SER A 75 2.52 8.92 -8.10
N ALA A 76 2.45 7.68 -7.66
CA ALA A 76 1.53 7.23 -6.64
C ALA A 76 2.17 7.34 -5.26
N ILE A 77 1.40 7.79 -4.28
CA ILE A 77 1.71 7.75 -2.85
C ILE A 77 0.82 6.68 -2.23
N CYS A 78 1.42 5.67 -1.60
CA CYS A 78 0.70 4.48 -1.12
C CYS A 78 1.44 3.77 0.01
N ILE A 79 0.74 2.82 0.64
CA ILE A 79 1.34 1.88 1.59
C ILE A 79 2.17 0.84 0.84
N TYR A 80 3.43 0.68 1.24
CA TYR A 80 4.35 -0.29 0.64
C TYR A 80 4.00 -1.72 1.05
N THR A 81 3.89 -2.61 0.07
CA THR A 81 3.65 -4.04 0.26
C THR A 81 4.77 -4.78 1.00
N GLY A 82 5.98 -4.20 1.01
CA GLY A 82 7.20 -4.84 1.51
C GLY A 82 7.91 -5.71 0.49
N MET A 83 7.30 -5.93 -0.69
CA MET A 83 7.85 -6.75 -1.76
C MET A 83 7.56 -6.10 -3.10
N GLN A 84 8.56 -6.01 -3.96
CA GLN A 84 8.32 -5.72 -5.37
C GLN A 84 7.60 -6.93 -5.98
N ALA A 85 6.39 -6.73 -6.50
CA ALA A 85 5.69 -7.79 -7.24
C ALA A 85 6.49 -8.15 -8.50
N GLU A 86 6.51 -9.43 -8.86
CA GLU A 86 7.11 -9.87 -10.11
C GLU A 86 6.37 -9.28 -11.31
N GLU A 87 7.12 -8.97 -12.36
CA GLU A 87 6.54 -8.53 -13.62
C GLU A 87 5.63 -9.62 -14.19
N ARG A 88 4.38 -9.24 -14.48
CA ARG A 88 3.36 -10.21 -14.93
C ARG A 88 3.64 -10.73 -16.34
N ILE A 89 4.46 -10.03 -17.12
CA ILE A 89 4.91 -10.42 -18.45
C ILE A 89 6.42 -10.60 -18.39
N LYS A 90 6.88 -11.83 -18.17
CA LYS A 90 8.27 -12.18 -18.50
C LYS A 90 8.45 -11.91 -19.99
N GLU A 91 9.63 -11.51 -20.42
CA GLU A 91 10.06 -11.02 -21.74
C GLU A 91 9.75 -11.94 -22.97
N ALA A 92 8.80 -12.85 -22.86
CA ALA A 92 8.38 -13.86 -23.83
C ALA A 92 6.94 -13.68 -24.32
N ASP A 93 6.38 -12.46 -24.30
CA ASP A 93 5.13 -12.15 -25.02
C ASP A 93 5.33 -11.01 -26.03
N ILE A 94 6.46 -11.06 -26.74
CA ILE A 94 6.69 -10.32 -27.98
C ILE A 94 5.99 -11.05 -29.13
N SER A 95 4.72 -11.42 -28.95
CA SER A 95 3.85 -11.66 -30.10
C SER A 95 3.37 -10.28 -30.56
N PRO A 96 3.64 -9.87 -31.81
CA PRO A 96 3.14 -8.58 -32.28
C PRO A 96 1.62 -8.55 -32.10
N ARG A 97 1.13 -7.59 -31.29
CA ARG A 97 -0.31 -7.28 -31.21
C ARG A 97 -0.81 -7.13 -32.64
N LYS A 98 -1.69 -8.03 -33.07
CA LYS A 98 -2.30 -8.04 -34.42
C LYS A 98 -3.05 -6.75 -34.75
N ASP A 99 -3.28 -5.89 -33.77
CA ASP A 99 -4.02 -4.65 -33.88
C ASP A 99 -3.13 -3.46 -34.28
N SER A 100 -1.82 -3.68 -34.45
CA SER A 100 -0.84 -2.65 -34.83
C SER A 100 -0.81 -2.40 -36.35
N LYS A 101 -1.95 -2.44 -37.03
CA LYS A 101 -2.02 -1.97 -38.43
C LYS A 101 -2.32 -0.47 -38.41
N PRO A 102 -1.47 0.39 -38.99
CA PRO A 102 -1.84 1.79 -39.19
C PRO A 102 -3.15 1.81 -39.98
N GLN A 103 -4.17 2.49 -39.47
CA GLN A 103 -5.28 2.91 -40.30
C GLN A 103 -4.70 3.87 -41.34
N SER A 104 -4.79 3.45 -42.60
CA SER A 104 -4.37 4.21 -43.79
C SER A 104 -5.17 5.50 -43.95
#